data_AF-A0A6I0E2X8-F1
#
_entry.id   AF-A0A6I0E2X8-F1
#
_cell.length_a   1.000
_cell.length_b   1.000
_cell.length_c   1.000
_cell.angle_alpha   90.00
_cell.angle_beta   90.00
_cell.angle_gamma   90.00
#
_symmetry.space_group_name_H-M   'P 1'
#
loop_
_entity.id
_entity.type
_entity.pdbx_description
1 polymer ?
#
loop_
_entity_poly.entity_id
_entity_poly.type
_entity_poly.pdbx_seq_one_letter_code
_entity_poly.pdbx_strand_id
1 'polypeptide(L)'
;TVMSWRGMEGAIAAAKAGHHSVMTPTQFCYLDYLQGEKNIERNSFGYLRAKRVYEFEPVPEGVDASYILGGQGNVWGEFIPNYRRVEYMTWPRALILAEVLWSPQGKRNWDEFVSRMEDHFPRFDQAEVNYATSIYDPEIAMVKTEKGEFRITFTPEIKGLDIYYTFDCTFPDKFSAKYNGKPIQTPRGSSEIWAISYRNGKPIGRLLVITFDELKARM
;
A
#
# COMPACT_ATOMS: atom_id res chain seq x y z
N THR A 1 26.21 16.50 1.75
CA THR A 1 24.87 16.03 1.39
C THR A 1 24.40 15.03 2.41
N VAL A 2 23.15 15.08 2.85
CA VAL A 2 22.55 14.17 3.84
C VAL A 2 21.45 13.34 3.18
N MET A 3 21.38 12.05 3.48
CA MET A 3 20.23 11.22 3.08
C MET A 3 19.28 11.09 4.27
N SER A 4 18.07 11.66 4.16
CA SER A 4 17.10 11.66 5.26
C SER A 4 16.15 10.48 5.15
N TRP A 5 16.38 9.47 6.00
CA TRP A 5 15.60 8.23 5.99
C TRP A 5 14.72 8.05 7.24
N ARG A 6 15.11 8.62 8.38
CA ARG A 6 14.28 8.64 9.61
C ARG A 6 13.38 9.87 9.59
N GLY A 7 12.34 9.83 8.76
CA GLY A 7 11.51 11.00 8.50
C GLY A 7 12.22 12.08 7.67
N MET A 8 11.66 13.29 7.69
CA MET A 8 12.11 14.43 6.87
C MET A 8 12.88 15.48 7.69
N GLU A 9 12.89 15.34 9.01
CA GLU A 9 13.49 16.27 9.97
C GLU A 9 14.99 16.44 9.74
N GLY A 10 15.67 15.34 9.37
CA GLY A 10 17.10 15.35 9.04
C GLY A 10 17.41 16.23 7.82
N ALA A 11 16.60 16.14 6.77
CA ALA A 11 16.74 16.99 5.59
C ALA A 11 16.39 18.45 5.88
N ILE A 12 15.36 18.72 6.69
CA ILE A 12 15.01 20.09 7.12
C ILE A 12 16.18 20.73 7.87
N ALA A 13 16.79 20.00 8.81
CA ALA A 13 17.95 20.49 9.56
C ALA A 13 19.17 20.70 8.65
N ALA A 14 19.43 19.76 7.73
CA ALA A 14 20.52 19.88 6.77
C ALA A 14 20.35 21.10 5.84
N ALA A 15 19.16 21.32 5.31
CA ALA A 15 18.85 22.48 4.45
C ALA A 15 19.04 23.80 5.22
N LYS A 16 18.59 23.89 6.47
CA LYS A 16 18.81 25.08 7.34
C LYS A 16 20.30 25.35 7.60
N ALA A 17 21.12 24.31 7.59
CA ALA A 17 22.58 24.42 7.71
C ALA A 17 23.30 24.66 6.37
N GLY A 18 22.56 24.87 5.27
CA GLY A 18 23.12 25.08 3.93
C GLY A 18 23.64 23.81 3.25
N HIS A 19 23.22 22.63 3.71
CA HIS A 19 23.59 21.35 3.13
C HIS A 19 22.47 20.76 2.26
N HIS A 20 22.86 20.24 1.09
CA HIS A 20 21.97 19.48 0.23
C HIS A 20 21.50 18.17 0.87
N SER A 21 20.33 17.69 0.46
CA SER A 21 19.74 16.45 0.94
C SER A 21 19.09 15.61 -0.16
N VAL A 22 19.07 14.29 0.05
CA VAL A 22 18.29 13.31 -0.73
C VAL A 22 17.24 12.70 0.19
N MET A 23 15.98 12.73 -0.23
CA MET A 23 14.87 12.24 0.58
C MET A 23 14.63 10.75 0.40
N THR A 24 14.70 10.00 1.49
CA THR A 24 14.37 8.57 1.52
C THR A 24 13.56 8.16 2.77
N PRO A 25 12.60 8.98 3.25
CA PRO A 25 11.90 8.70 4.52
C PRO A 25 11.21 7.33 4.52
N THR A 26 11.39 6.55 5.59
CA THR A 26 10.80 5.21 5.75
C THR A 26 9.28 5.18 5.57
N GLN A 27 8.61 6.29 5.90
CA GLN A 27 7.16 6.45 5.77
C GLN A 27 6.66 6.42 4.32
N PHE A 28 7.56 6.55 3.34
CA PHE A 28 7.21 6.74 1.92
C PHE A 28 8.10 5.97 0.94
N CYS A 29 9.36 5.72 1.29
CA CYS A 29 10.38 5.30 0.32
C CYS A 29 10.99 3.92 0.59
N TYR A 30 10.57 3.19 1.63
CA TYR A 30 11.14 1.88 1.97
C TYR A 30 10.33 0.75 1.34
N LEU A 31 10.75 0.35 0.14
CA LEU A 31 10.07 -0.64 -0.67
C LEU A 31 10.25 -2.08 -0.14
N ASP A 32 11.15 -2.32 0.81
CA ASP A 32 11.23 -3.59 1.56
C ASP A 32 10.10 -3.74 2.60
N TYR A 33 9.30 -2.71 2.86
CA TYR A 33 8.11 -2.79 3.71
C TYR A 33 6.97 -3.53 3.01
N LEU A 34 6.17 -4.28 3.79
CA LEU A 34 5.00 -5.01 3.27
C LEU A 34 4.05 -4.05 2.54
N GLN A 35 3.51 -4.50 1.41
CA GLN A 35 2.63 -3.68 0.54
C GLN A 35 1.25 -4.28 0.33
N GLY A 36 1.03 -5.49 0.83
CA GLY A 36 -0.25 -6.15 0.90
C GLY A 36 -0.48 -6.76 2.27
N GLU A 37 -1.59 -7.46 2.43
CA GLU A 37 -2.05 -7.93 3.74
C GLU A 37 -1.01 -8.81 4.47
N LYS A 38 -0.84 -8.58 5.79
CA LYS A 38 0.25 -9.14 6.60
C LYS A 38 0.17 -10.66 6.80
N ASN A 39 -1.01 -11.24 6.57
CA ASN A 39 -1.19 -12.70 6.64
C ASN A 39 -0.66 -13.42 5.39
N ILE A 40 -0.67 -12.74 4.23
CA ILE A 40 -0.16 -13.20 2.93
C ILE A 40 1.31 -12.80 2.79
N GLU A 41 1.63 -11.53 3.07
CA GLU A 41 2.99 -11.01 3.05
C GLU A 41 3.56 -11.02 4.46
N ARG A 42 4.55 -11.89 4.71
CA ARG A 42 5.20 -12.01 6.01
C ARG A 42 6.62 -11.44 5.98
N ASN A 43 7.13 -11.14 7.16
CA ASN A 43 8.51 -10.75 7.46
C ASN A 43 8.94 -9.44 6.76
N SER A 44 8.84 -8.34 7.51
CA SER A 44 9.43 -7.05 7.17
C SER A 44 9.47 -6.17 8.43
N PHE A 45 10.18 -5.05 8.36
CA PHE A 45 10.25 -4.05 9.43
C PHE A 45 9.10 -3.04 9.40
N GLY A 46 8.28 -3.03 8.35
CA GLY A 46 7.22 -2.04 8.21
C GLY A 46 6.13 -2.41 7.21
N TYR A 47 5.20 -1.47 7.04
CA TYR A 47 4.03 -1.57 6.16
C TYR A 47 3.91 -0.27 5.37
N LEU A 48 3.94 -0.37 4.04
CA LEU A 48 3.93 0.77 3.13
C LEU A 48 3.15 0.43 1.85
N ARG A 49 1.87 0.75 1.85
CA ARG A 49 0.99 0.53 0.71
C ARG A 49 1.17 1.57 -0.40
N ALA A 50 0.69 1.25 -1.60
CA ALA A 50 0.88 2.03 -2.82
C ALA A 50 0.42 3.48 -2.68
N LYS A 51 -0.79 3.70 -2.15
CA LYS A 51 -1.35 5.05 -1.98
C LYS A 51 -0.52 5.91 -1.02
N ARG A 52 0.04 5.31 0.03
CA ARG A 52 0.91 6.03 0.96
C ARG A 52 2.20 6.50 0.29
N VAL A 53 2.80 5.69 -0.59
CA VAL A 53 3.97 6.11 -1.39
C VAL A 53 3.61 7.32 -2.27
N TYR A 54 2.42 7.34 -2.85
CA TYR A 54 1.96 8.40 -3.75
C TYR A 54 1.73 9.75 -3.04
N GLU A 55 1.35 9.71 -1.75
CA GLU A 55 1.18 10.89 -0.88
C GLU A 55 2.50 11.60 -0.56
N PHE A 56 3.63 11.05 -0.97
CA PHE A 56 4.94 11.63 -0.66
C PHE A 56 5.14 12.97 -1.36
N GLU A 57 5.58 13.95 -0.57
CA GLU A 57 6.03 15.26 -1.03
C GLU A 57 7.51 15.43 -0.70
N PRO A 58 8.42 15.36 -1.70
CA PRO A 58 9.86 15.37 -1.45
C PRO A 58 10.39 16.70 -0.89
N VAL A 59 9.68 17.81 -1.12
CA VAL A 59 10.07 19.12 -0.60
C VAL A 59 9.19 19.44 0.62
N PRO A 60 9.73 19.45 1.85
CA PRO A 60 8.97 19.82 3.03
C PRO A 60 8.51 21.28 2.96
N GLU A 61 7.39 21.58 3.59
CA GLU A 61 6.90 22.96 3.71
C GLU A 61 7.95 23.85 4.41
N GLY A 62 8.16 25.05 3.86
CA GLY A 62 9.10 26.03 4.41
C GLY A 62 10.59 25.71 4.20
N VAL A 63 10.93 24.67 3.43
CA VAL A 63 12.31 24.38 3.01
C VAL A 63 12.57 24.95 1.62
N ASP A 64 13.72 25.61 1.44
CA ASP A 64 14.19 26.00 0.11
C ASP A 64 14.49 24.75 -0.73
N ALA A 65 13.71 24.59 -1.80
CA ALA A 65 13.75 23.44 -2.69
C ALA A 65 15.12 23.22 -3.33
N SER A 66 15.97 24.24 -3.48
CA SER A 66 17.31 24.06 -4.07
C SER A 66 18.23 23.18 -3.24
N TYR A 67 17.96 23.03 -1.93
CA TYR A 67 18.69 22.11 -1.07
C TYR A 67 18.21 20.66 -1.18
N ILE A 68 17.09 20.39 -1.84
CA ILE A 68 16.59 19.02 -2.03
C ILE A 68 16.97 18.55 -3.43
N LEU A 69 17.94 17.65 -3.52
CA LEU A 69 18.44 17.13 -4.80
C LEU A 69 17.47 16.14 -5.47
N GLY A 70 16.57 15.57 -4.70
CA GLY A 70 15.59 14.57 -5.16
C GLY A 70 15.26 13.55 -4.08
N GLY A 71 14.70 12.42 -4.49
CA GLY A 71 14.39 11.30 -3.61
C GLY A 71 14.79 9.96 -4.20
N GLN A 72 14.72 8.92 -3.39
CA GLN A 72 15.11 7.56 -3.77
C GLN A 72 14.28 6.52 -3.01
N GLY A 73 13.85 5.47 -3.71
CA GLY A 73 13.28 4.27 -3.09
C GLY A 73 14.37 3.29 -2.68
N ASN A 74 14.25 2.72 -1.47
CA ASN A 74 15.21 1.79 -0.90
C ASN A 74 14.61 0.39 -0.84
N VAL A 75 15.40 -0.64 -1.16
CA VAL A 75 15.05 -2.05 -0.99
C VAL A 75 16.15 -2.72 -0.18
N TRP A 76 15.87 -3.01 1.09
CA TRP A 76 16.80 -3.73 1.98
C TRP A 76 16.57 -5.25 1.95
N GLY A 77 17.65 -6.03 2.07
CA GLY A 77 17.69 -7.45 1.71
C GLY A 77 17.37 -8.44 2.83
N GLU A 78 17.16 -8.01 4.08
CA GLU A 78 17.12 -8.86 5.27
C GLU A 78 16.05 -9.96 5.17
N PHE A 79 14.90 -9.63 4.58
CA PHE A 79 13.79 -10.56 4.37
C PHE A 79 13.49 -10.81 2.88
N ILE A 80 14.49 -10.62 2.02
CA ILE A 80 14.39 -10.77 0.56
C ILE A 80 15.35 -11.89 0.11
N PRO A 81 14.90 -13.16 0.13
CA PRO A 81 15.80 -14.31 -0.07
C PRO A 81 16.21 -14.54 -1.52
N ASN A 82 15.53 -13.91 -2.49
CA ASN A 82 15.80 -14.10 -3.91
C ASN A 82 15.36 -12.89 -4.74
N TYR A 83 15.81 -12.85 -6.00
CA TYR A 83 15.53 -11.76 -6.91
C TYR A 83 14.04 -11.59 -7.25
N ARG A 84 13.27 -12.69 -7.34
CA ARG A 84 11.81 -12.61 -7.55
C ARG A 84 11.12 -11.85 -6.41
N ARG A 85 11.63 -11.97 -5.18
CA ARG A 85 11.14 -11.16 -4.05
C ARG A 85 11.59 -9.70 -4.16
N VAL A 86 12.79 -9.41 -4.66
CA VAL A 86 13.23 -8.02 -4.96
C VAL A 86 12.25 -7.37 -5.93
N GLU A 87 11.94 -8.03 -7.05
CA GLU A 87 10.99 -7.55 -8.05
C GLU A 87 9.61 -7.31 -7.44
N TYR A 88 9.12 -8.27 -6.64
CA TYR A 88 7.84 -8.17 -5.96
C TYR A 88 7.79 -6.96 -5.04
N MET A 89 8.80 -6.78 -4.20
CA MET A 89 8.85 -5.67 -3.24
C MET A 89 9.00 -4.31 -3.94
N THR A 90 9.68 -4.28 -5.09
CA THR A 90 9.95 -3.06 -5.87
C THR A 90 8.73 -2.60 -6.66
N TRP A 91 8.08 -3.51 -7.38
CA TRP A 91 7.01 -3.18 -8.33
C TRP A 91 5.62 -3.49 -7.78
N PRO A 92 4.64 -2.58 -7.94
CA PRO A 92 4.68 -1.38 -8.77
C PRO A 92 5.07 -0.09 -8.03
N ARG A 93 5.39 -0.13 -6.74
CA ARG A 93 5.66 1.07 -5.93
C ARG A 93 6.83 1.92 -6.44
N ALA A 94 7.80 1.35 -7.14
CA ALA A 94 8.84 2.13 -7.81
C ALA A 94 8.31 3.00 -8.97
N LEU A 95 7.24 2.58 -9.67
CA LEU A 95 6.55 3.45 -10.65
C LEU A 95 5.89 4.65 -9.96
N ILE A 96 5.35 4.42 -8.75
CA ILE A 96 4.73 5.47 -7.93
C ILE A 96 5.78 6.49 -7.51
N LEU A 97 6.93 6.04 -7.02
CA LEU A 97 8.04 6.95 -6.69
C LEU A 97 8.54 7.71 -7.92
N ALA A 98 8.61 7.06 -9.09
CA ALA A 98 8.99 7.75 -10.33
C ALA A 98 8.01 8.89 -10.66
N GLU A 99 6.70 8.66 -10.53
CA GLU A 99 5.69 9.72 -10.71
C GLU A 99 5.84 10.84 -9.68
N VAL A 100 6.01 10.51 -8.40
CA VAL A 100 6.18 11.49 -7.31
C VAL A 100 7.40 12.37 -7.53
N LEU A 101 8.51 11.78 -7.97
CA LEU A 101 9.80 12.46 -8.09
C LEU A 101 9.95 13.21 -9.42
N TRP A 102 9.19 12.86 -10.44
CA TRP A 102 9.29 13.45 -11.78
C TRP A 102 8.16 14.45 -12.06
N SER A 103 6.92 14.12 -11.71
CA SER A 103 5.75 14.90 -12.09
C SER A 103 5.48 16.03 -11.09
N PRO A 104 5.19 17.27 -11.56
CA PRO A 104 4.86 18.38 -10.68
C PRO A 104 3.67 18.05 -9.77
N GLN A 105 3.75 18.43 -8.49
CA GLN A 105 2.71 18.16 -7.49
C GLN A 105 1.30 18.51 -7.96
N GLY A 106 1.10 19.72 -8.48
CA GLY A 106 -0.22 20.18 -8.95
C GLY A 106 -0.79 19.45 -10.18
N LYS A 107 -0.02 18.55 -10.80
CA LYS A 107 -0.44 17.75 -11.96
C LYS A 107 -0.64 16.27 -11.63
N ARG A 108 -0.32 15.84 -10.41
CA ARG A 108 -0.46 14.46 -9.96
C ARG A 108 -1.92 14.16 -9.64
N ASN A 109 -2.49 13.12 -10.25
CA ASN A 109 -3.81 12.57 -9.93
C ASN A 109 -3.73 11.05 -9.74
N TRP A 110 -4.12 10.55 -8.56
CA TRP A 110 -4.00 9.13 -8.20
C TRP A 110 -4.77 8.21 -9.14
N ASP A 111 -6.02 8.53 -9.44
CA ASP A 111 -6.87 7.67 -10.26
C ASP A 111 -6.36 7.59 -11.70
N GLU A 112 -5.92 8.73 -12.27
CA GLU A 112 -5.31 8.76 -13.60
C GLU A 112 -3.96 8.03 -13.63
N PHE A 113 -3.15 8.17 -12.56
CA PHE A 113 -1.88 7.47 -12.44
C PHE A 113 -2.09 5.95 -12.35
N VAL A 114 -3.08 5.48 -11.60
CA VAL A 114 -3.38 4.05 -11.47
C VAL A 114 -3.61 3.42 -12.84
N SER A 115 -4.36 4.07 -13.74
CA SER A 115 -4.52 3.57 -15.11
C SER A 115 -3.19 3.47 -15.87
N ARG A 116 -2.34 4.51 -15.80
CA ARG A 116 -1.01 4.49 -16.45
C ARG A 116 -0.09 3.43 -15.84
N MET A 117 -0.17 3.22 -14.53
CA MET A 117 0.58 2.19 -13.82
C MET A 117 0.17 0.79 -14.31
N GLU A 118 -1.14 0.54 -14.43
CA GLU A 118 -1.68 -0.72 -14.96
C GLU A 118 -1.27 -0.96 -16.41
N ASP A 119 -1.12 0.08 -17.23
CA ASP A 119 -0.60 -0.04 -18.61
C ASP A 119 0.84 -0.58 -18.67
N HIS A 120 1.60 -0.54 -17.57
CA HIS A 120 2.92 -1.18 -17.49
C HIS A 120 2.85 -2.68 -17.19
N PHE A 121 1.74 -3.21 -16.66
CA PHE A 121 1.67 -4.60 -16.22
C PHE A 121 1.83 -5.61 -17.37
N PRO A 122 1.23 -5.42 -18.57
CA PRO A 122 1.52 -6.30 -19.71
C PRO A 122 3.00 -6.32 -20.12
N ARG A 123 3.73 -5.21 -19.90
CA ARG A 123 5.18 -5.16 -20.16
C ARG A 123 5.96 -5.94 -19.11
N PHE A 124 5.54 -5.88 -17.85
CA PHE A 124 6.10 -6.72 -16.79
C PHE A 124 5.81 -8.19 -17.00
N ASP A 125 4.59 -8.54 -17.43
CA ASP A 125 4.22 -9.92 -17.79
C ASP A 125 5.12 -10.43 -18.93
N GLN A 126 5.30 -9.64 -20.00
CA GLN A 126 6.18 -10.00 -21.12
C GLN A 126 7.65 -10.15 -20.70
N ALA A 127 8.10 -9.32 -19.76
CA ALA A 127 9.46 -9.37 -19.21
C ALA A 127 9.62 -10.38 -18.06
N GLU A 128 8.56 -11.12 -17.72
CA GLU A 128 8.50 -12.10 -16.62
C GLU A 128 8.87 -11.54 -15.24
N VAL A 129 8.70 -10.23 -15.04
CA VAL A 129 8.96 -9.52 -13.78
C VAL A 129 7.90 -9.89 -12.75
N ASN A 130 8.33 -10.30 -11.56
CA ASN A 130 7.43 -10.71 -10.49
C ASN A 130 6.83 -9.54 -9.70
N TYR A 131 6.00 -8.67 -10.31
CA TYR A 131 5.40 -7.52 -9.60
C TYR A 131 4.26 -7.91 -8.64
N ALA A 132 4.00 -7.06 -7.65
CA ALA A 132 2.91 -7.25 -6.69
C ALA A 132 1.56 -6.79 -7.24
N THR A 133 0.50 -7.56 -6.94
CA THR A 133 -0.91 -7.23 -7.24
C THR A 133 -1.67 -6.75 -6.01
N SER A 134 -0.97 -6.50 -4.89
CA SER A 134 -1.56 -6.15 -3.59
C SER A 134 -2.36 -4.85 -3.60
N ILE A 135 -2.14 -3.97 -4.57
CA ILE A 135 -2.92 -2.74 -4.75
C ILE A 135 -4.42 -3.02 -4.98
N TYR A 136 -4.77 -4.23 -5.45
CA TYR A 136 -6.14 -4.67 -5.64
C TYR A 136 -6.81 -5.18 -4.36
N ASP A 137 -6.04 -5.46 -3.32
CA ASP A 137 -6.55 -5.97 -2.07
C ASP A 137 -7.01 -4.81 -1.18
N PRO A 138 -8.18 -4.86 -0.55
CA PRO A 138 -8.54 -3.84 0.42
C PRO A 138 -7.68 -3.99 1.68
N GLU A 139 -7.45 -2.89 2.37
CA GLU A 139 -7.06 -2.94 3.78
C GLU A 139 -8.27 -3.37 4.61
N ILE A 140 -8.09 -4.39 5.46
CA ILE A 140 -9.13 -4.89 6.36
C ILE A 140 -8.78 -4.43 7.78
N ALA A 141 -9.71 -3.69 8.38
CA ALA A 141 -9.56 -3.21 9.75
C ALA A 141 -10.79 -3.58 10.58
N MET A 142 -10.56 -3.75 11.88
CA MET A 142 -11.62 -3.85 12.87
C MET A 142 -11.72 -2.52 13.61
N VAL A 143 -12.94 -1.98 13.70
CA VAL A 143 -13.23 -0.71 14.38
C VAL A 143 -14.17 -0.98 15.54
N LYS A 144 -13.95 -0.28 16.66
CA LYS A 144 -14.85 -0.29 17.81
C LYS A 144 -15.82 0.88 17.66
N THR A 145 -17.11 0.58 17.67
CA THR A 145 -18.16 1.61 17.67
C THR A 145 -18.28 2.27 19.04
N GLU A 146 -18.96 3.42 19.11
CA GLU A 146 -19.28 4.10 20.38
C GLU A 146 -20.03 3.20 21.38
N LYS A 147 -20.83 2.24 20.86
CA LYS A 147 -21.56 1.25 21.67
C LYS A 147 -20.68 0.07 22.13
N GLY A 148 -19.39 0.07 21.78
CA GLY A 148 -18.45 -1.00 22.12
C GLY A 148 -18.50 -2.22 21.22
N GLU A 149 -19.32 -2.22 20.16
CA GLU A 149 -19.39 -3.32 19.19
C GLU A 149 -18.20 -3.26 18.23
N PHE A 150 -17.63 -4.43 17.92
CA PHE A 150 -16.63 -4.57 16.87
C PHE A 150 -17.30 -4.65 15.50
N ARG A 151 -16.76 -3.92 14.53
CA ARG A 151 -17.18 -3.95 13.13
C ARG A 151 -15.99 -4.05 12.21
N ILE A 152 -16.20 -4.58 11.02
CA ILE A 152 -15.14 -4.72 10.01
C ILE A 152 -15.36 -3.70 8.90
N THR A 153 -14.27 -3.06 8.48
CA THR A 153 -14.24 -2.11 7.37
C THR A 153 -13.23 -2.57 6.33
N PHE A 154 -13.55 -2.30 5.07
CA PHE A 154 -12.66 -2.52 3.95
C PHE A 154 -12.30 -1.18 3.31
N THR A 155 -11.02 -0.92 3.12
CA THR A 155 -10.52 0.31 2.49
C THR A 155 -9.73 -0.06 1.23
N PRO A 156 -10.32 0.04 0.02
CA PRO A 156 -9.58 -0.20 -1.21
C PRO A 156 -8.58 0.94 -1.49
N GLU A 157 -7.43 0.61 -2.10
CA GLU A 157 -6.46 1.64 -2.51
C GLU A 157 -6.87 2.37 -3.78
N ILE A 158 -7.65 1.71 -4.64
CA ILE A 158 -8.05 2.22 -5.95
C ILE A 158 -9.57 2.08 -6.14
N LYS A 159 -10.12 2.91 -7.01
CA LYS A 159 -11.55 2.90 -7.34
C LYS A 159 -11.91 1.75 -8.28
N GLY A 160 -13.22 1.49 -8.42
CA GLY A 160 -13.75 0.51 -9.38
C GLY A 160 -13.57 -0.95 -8.95
N LEU A 161 -13.35 -1.20 -7.65
CA LEU A 161 -13.28 -2.54 -7.08
C LEU A 161 -14.57 -2.86 -6.32
N ASP A 162 -15.08 -4.05 -6.57
CA ASP A 162 -16.15 -4.66 -5.81
C ASP A 162 -15.55 -5.67 -4.83
N ILE A 163 -15.82 -5.51 -3.53
CA ILE A 163 -15.29 -6.39 -2.50
C ILE A 163 -16.40 -7.32 -2.04
N TYR A 164 -16.19 -8.61 -2.22
CA TYR A 164 -17.11 -9.67 -1.78
C TYR A 164 -16.51 -10.39 -0.57
N TYR A 165 -17.34 -10.73 0.40
CA TYR A 165 -16.88 -11.34 1.64
C TYR A 165 -17.86 -12.37 2.22
N THR A 166 -17.33 -13.24 3.07
CA THR A 166 -18.05 -14.30 3.80
C THR A 166 -17.49 -14.44 5.24
N PHE A 167 -18.30 -15.00 6.14
CA PHE A 167 -17.97 -15.24 7.55
C PHE A 167 -18.10 -16.72 7.95
N ASP A 168 -18.48 -17.57 7.01
CA ASP A 168 -18.83 -18.98 7.19
C ASP A 168 -17.78 -19.91 6.58
N CYS A 169 -16.56 -19.41 6.36
CA CYS A 169 -15.43 -20.13 5.76
C CYS A 169 -15.68 -20.63 4.32
N THR A 170 -16.70 -20.11 3.63
CA THR A 170 -16.90 -20.37 2.20
C THR A 170 -16.10 -19.39 1.35
N PHE A 171 -15.66 -19.81 0.16
CA PHE A 171 -14.96 -18.93 -0.77
C PHE A 171 -15.89 -17.85 -1.30
N PRO A 172 -15.63 -16.56 -1.01
CA PRO A 172 -16.45 -15.48 -1.54
C PRO A 172 -16.34 -15.41 -3.05
N ASP A 173 -17.49 -15.19 -3.70
CA ASP A 173 -17.61 -14.98 -5.13
C ASP A 173 -18.51 -13.75 -5.43
N LYS A 174 -18.75 -13.48 -6.72
CA LYS A 174 -19.58 -12.36 -7.16
C LYS A 174 -21.05 -12.42 -6.72
N PHE A 175 -21.51 -13.54 -6.14
CA PHE A 175 -22.87 -13.72 -5.61
C PHE A 175 -22.93 -13.64 -4.09
N SER A 176 -21.77 -13.54 -3.43
CA SER A 176 -21.64 -13.36 -1.98
C SER A 176 -21.99 -11.94 -1.54
N ALA A 177 -21.93 -11.65 -0.24
CA ALA A 177 -22.22 -10.31 0.27
C ALA A 177 -21.20 -9.30 -0.28
N LYS A 178 -21.70 -8.24 -0.93
CA LYS A 178 -20.90 -7.14 -1.45
C LYS A 178 -20.77 -6.03 -0.41
N TYR A 179 -19.55 -5.56 -0.18
CA TYR A 179 -19.30 -4.42 0.69
C TYR A 179 -19.90 -3.14 0.10
N ASN A 180 -20.66 -2.40 0.92
CA ASN A 180 -21.37 -1.19 0.52
C ASN A 180 -20.78 0.10 1.10
N GLY A 181 -19.56 0.04 1.66
CA GLY A 181 -18.88 1.17 2.29
C GLY A 181 -19.26 1.43 3.74
N LYS A 182 -20.11 0.62 4.37
CA LYS A 182 -20.51 0.77 5.78
C LYS A 182 -19.87 -0.31 6.66
N PRO A 183 -19.45 -0.01 7.90
CA PRO A 183 -18.89 -1.00 8.82
C PRO A 183 -19.82 -2.21 8.99
N ILE A 184 -19.28 -3.40 8.77
CA ILE A 184 -20.02 -4.67 8.79
C ILE A 184 -20.05 -5.21 10.21
N GLN A 185 -21.22 -5.63 10.68
CA GLN A 185 -21.36 -6.32 11.94
C GLN A 185 -20.82 -7.75 11.84
N THR A 186 -20.01 -8.18 12.80
CA THR A 186 -19.49 -9.55 12.86
C THR A 186 -20.60 -10.50 13.32
N PRO A 187 -20.99 -11.52 12.53
CA PRO A 187 -21.97 -12.51 12.96
C PRO A 187 -21.52 -13.27 14.21
N ARG A 188 -22.46 -13.59 15.11
CA ARG A 188 -22.16 -14.38 16.31
C ARG A 188 -21.64 -15.76 15.91
N GLY A 189 -20.51 -16.17 16.50
CA GLY A 189 -19.88 -17.47 16.23
C GLY A 189 -18.89 -17.48 15.07
N SER A 190 -18.74 -16.38 14.32
CA SER A 190 -17.66 -16.22 13.35
C SER A 190 -16.33 -15.90 14.05
N SER A 191 -15.22 -16.42 13.52
CA SER A 191 -13.86 -16.20 14.02
C SER A 191 -12.94 -15.55 13.00
N GLU A 192 -13.35 -15.49 11.74
CA GLU A 192 -12.57 -15.00 10.61
C GLU A 192 -13.47 -14.41 9.54
N ILE A 193 -12.85 -13.62 8.66
CA ILE A 193 -13.48 -13.07 7.46
C ILE A 193 -12.67 -13.45 6.23
N TRP A 194 -13.36 -13.87 5.19
CA TRP A 194 -12.79 -14.16 3.89
C TRP A 194 -13.24 -13.07 2.94
N ALA A 195 -12.33 -12.51 2.15
CA ALA A 195 -12.64 -11.42 1.22
C ALA A 195 -11.83 -11.49 -0.07
N ILE A 196 -12.41 -11.00 -1.15
CA ILE A 196 -11.76 -10.93 -2.46
C ILE A 196 -12.28 -9.72 -3.25
N SER A 197 -11.37 -9.06 -3.97
CA SER A 197 -11.70 -7.97 -4.87
C SER A 197 -11.99 -8.45 -6.29
N TYR A 198 -13.04 -7.89 -6.88
CA TYR A 198 -13.45 -8.08 -8.25
C TYR A 198 -13.42 -6.75 -9.00
N ARG A 199 -13.15 -6.82 -10.30
CA ARG A 199 -13.33 -5.70 -11.24
C ARG A 199 -14.02 -6.22 -12.48
N ASN A 200 -15.07 -5.53 -12.94
CA ASN A 200 -15.86 -5.92 -14.11
C ASN A 200 -16.33 -7.39 -14.07
N GLY A 201 -16.73 -7.86 -12.89
CA GLY A 201 -17.23 -9.23 -12.68
C GLY A 201 -16.17 -10.34 -12.69
N LYS A 202 -14.86 -10.00 -12.75
CA LYS A 202 -13.75 -10.95 -12.65
C LYS A 202 -12.95 -10.73 -11.36
N PRO A 203 -12.46 -11.81 -10.71
CA PRO A 203 -11.55 -11.67 -9.57
C PRO A 203 -10.24 -11.01 -10.03
N ILE A 204 -9.75 -10.06 -9.24
CA ILE A 204 -8.50 -9.32 -9.53
C ILE A 204 -7.59 -9.20 -8.30
N GLY A 205 -8.19 -9.18 -7.10
CA GLY A 205 -7.44 -9.25 -5.85
C GLY A 205 -7.13 -10.69 -5.44
N ARG A 206 -6.32 -10.83 -4.40
CA ARG A 206 -6.03 -12.11 -3.76
C ARG A 206 -7.17 -12.47 -2.78
N LEU A 207 -7.33 -13.75 -2.51
CA LEU A 207 -8.19 -14.21 -1.42
C LEU A 207 -7.53 -13.85 -0.09
N LEU A 208 -8.18 -12.99 0.68
CA LEU A 208 -7.76 -12.61 2.02
C LEU A 208 -8.54 -13.44 3.04
N VAL A 209 -7.83 -14.12 3.95
CA VAL A 209 -8.44 -14.87 5.06
C VAL A 209 -7.84 -14.37 6.37
N ILE A 210 -8.59 -13.56 7.13
CA ILE A 210 -8.07 -12.92 8.34
C ILE A 210 -8.91 -13.30 9.55
N THR A 211 -8.24 -13.72 10.61
CA THR A 211 -8.89 -14.00 11.88
C THR A 211 -9.24 -12.72 12.64
N PHE A 212 -10.28 -12.76 13.46
CA PHE A 212 -10.64 -11.60 14.28
C PHE A 212 -9.60 -11.25 15.32
N ASP A 213 -8.81 -12.22 15.78
CA ASP A 213 -7.73 -11.96 16.72
C ASP A 213 -6.56 -11.22 16.05
N GLU A 214 -6.24 -11.56 14.80
CA GLU A 214 -5.29 -10.78 13.99
C GLU A 214 -5.79 -9.36 13.74
N LEU A 215 -7.10 -9.16 13.53
CA LEU A 215 -7.68 -7.82 13.35
C LEU A 215 -7.66 -7.01 14.66
N LYS A 216 -8.02 -7.63 15.79
CA LYS A 216 -8.00 -6.97 17.11
C LYS A 216 -6.59 -6.56 17.52
N ALA A 217 -5.58 -7.36 17.20
CA ALA A 217 -4.19 -7.06 17.51
C ALA A 217 -3.65 -5.80 16.79
N ARG A 218 -4.39 -5.27 15.81
CA ARG A 218 -4.03 -4.06 15.03
C ARG A 218 -4.75 -2.79 15.51
N MET A 219 -5.72 -2.93 16.44
CA MET A 219 -6.56 -1.84 16.94
C MET A 219 -5.84 -0.94 17.95
#